data_AF-A0A954IFM0-F1
#
_entry.id   AF-A0A954IFM0-F1
#
_cell.length_a   1.000
_cell.length_b   1.000
_cell.length_c   1.000
_cell.angle_alpha   90.00
_cell.angle_beta   90.00
_cell.angle_gamma   90.00
#
_symmetry.space_group_name_H-M   'P 1'
#
loop_
_entity.id
_entity.type
_entity.pdbx_description
1 polymer ?
#
loop_
_entity_poly.entity_id
_entity_poly.type
_entity_poly.pdbx_seq_one_letter_code
_entity_poly.pdbx_strand_id
1 'polypeptide(L)'
;MQASDTLTPQLRDHCTQVLEAYLIRDAASRSASPDYSGWLDRITRMDGLTARDLTSAHGFLIAEGLLRFEITGRSVGLQYQVSTLGRDMLRKANATSEEDEPDARTDVEEPDTRSAA
;
A
#
# COMPACT_ATOMS: atom_id res chain seq x y z
N MET A 1 20.25 3.29 -22.63
CA MET A 1 19.95 4.35 -21.63
C MET A 1 19.17 3.72 -20.50
N GLN A 2 19.85 3.27 -19.44
CA GLN A 2 19.18 2.89 -18.19
C GLN A 2 19.36 4.07 -17.23
N ALA A 3 18.32 4.88 -17.04
CA ALA A 3 18.29 5.97 -16.06
C ALA A 3 17.68 5.47 -14.74
N SER A 4 18.06 4.26 -14.31
CA SER A 4 17.51 3.58 -13.13
C SER A 4 18.41 3.71 -11.90
N ASP A 5 19.40 4.60 -11.94
CA ASP A 5 20.41 4.79 -10.91
C ASP A 5 20.34 6.27 -10.45
N THR A 6 19.98 6.66 -9.24
CA THR A 6 19.86 5.96 -7.96
C THR A 6 18.76 6.70 -7.18
N LEU A 7 17.64 6.04 -6.87
CA LEU A 7 16.67 6.63 -5.94
C LEU A 7 17.37 6.77 -4.58
N THR A 8 17.45 7.99 -4.03
CA THR A 8 18.00 8.16 -2.68
C THR A 8 17.20 7.29 -1.70
N PRO A 9 17.84 6.69 -0.69
CA PRO A 9 17.14 5.93 0.33
C PRO A 9 15.98 6.73 0.96
N GLN A 10 16.22 8.02 1.24
CA GLN A 10 15.17 8.90 1.79
C GLN A 10 13.96 9.02 0.87
N LEU A 11 14.16 9.22 -0.44
CA LEU A 11 13.05 9.31 -1.38
C LEU A 11 12.30 7.98 -1.49
N ARG A 12 12.99 6.84 -1.39
CA ARG A 12 12.34 5.53 -1.32
C ARG A 12 11.43 5.43 -0.11
N ASP A 13 11.93 5.81 1.06
CA ASP A 13 11.17 5.76 2.31
C ASP A 13 9.96 6.71 2.25
N HIS A 14 10.14 7.92 1.71
CA HIS A 14 9.04 8.86 1.48
C HIS A 14 7.98 8.29 0.52
N CYS A 15 8.40 7.63 -0.56
CA CYS A 15 7.47 6.99 -1.51
C CYS A 15 6.65 5.89 -0.83
N THR A 16 7.28 5.03 -0.03
CA THR A 16 6.58 4.00 0.75
C THR A 16 5.57 4.63 1.70
N GLN A 17 5.98 5.60 2.52
CA GLN A 17 5.09 6.30 3.47
C GLN A 17 3.90 6.96 2.79
N VAL A 18 4.12 7.63 1.66
CA VAL A 18 3.05 8.29 0.89
C VAL A 18 2.09 7.26 0.30
N LEU A 19 2.60 6.16 -0.26
CA LEU A 19 1.77 5.11 -0.84
C LEU A 19 0.92 4.39 0.21
N GLU A 20 1.49 4.10 1.38
CA GLU A 20 0.77 3.54 2.53
C GLU A 20 -0.34 4.48 3.01
N ALA A 21 -0.06 5.77 3.14
CA ALA A 21 -1.06 6.74 3.54
C ALA A 21 -2.25 6.81 2.58
N TYR A 22 -2.01 6.69 1.26
CA TYR A 22 -3.10 6.58 0.29
C TYR A 22 -3.91 5.29 0.45
N LEU A 23 -3.28 4.14 0.75
CA LEU A 23 -3.99 2.90 0.99
C LEU A 23 -4.88 2.96 2.23
N ILE A 24 -4.36 3.53 3.32
CA ILE A 24 -5.13 3.73 4.55
C ILE A 24 -6.33 4.63 4.27
N ARG A 25 -6.12 5.74 3.55
CA ARG A 25 -7.20 6.67 3.21
C ARG A 25 -8.22 6.05 2.24
N ASP A 26 -7.78 5.21 1.30
CA ASP A 26 -8.66 4.48 0.38
C ASP A 26 -9.58 3.51 1.13
N ALA A 27 -9.01 2.71 2.04
CA ALA A 27 -9.75 1.79 2.89
C ALA A 27 -10.76 2.54 3.77
N ALA A 28 -10.33 3.61 4.44
CA ALA A 28 -11.20 4.43 5.27
C ALA A 28 -12.35 5.05 4.46
N SER A 29 -12.08 5.59 3.27
CA SER A 29 -13.09 6.22 2.41
C SER A 29 -14.11 5.21 1.89
N ARG A 30 -13.64 4.00 1.51
CA ARG A 30 -14.48 2.89 1.09
C ARG A 30 -15.40 2.39 2.20
N SER A 31 -14.91 2.33 3.43
CA SER A 31 -15.73 1.94 4.59
C SER A 31 -16.72 3.04 4.99
N ALA A 32 -16.38 4.31 4.78
CA ALA A 32 -17.21 5.45 5.16
C ALA A 32 -18.32 5.77 4.14
N SER A 33 -18.11 5.50 2.85
CA SER A 33 -19.06 5.81 1.79
C SER A 33 -19.23 4.66 0.80
N PRO A 34 -20.44 4.08 0.64
CA PRO A 34 -20.70 3.04 -0.34
C PRO A 34 -20.59 3.54 -1.79
N ASP A 35 -20.75 4.84 -2.04
CA ASP A 35 -20.63 5.46 -3.37
C ASP A 35 -19.20 5.94 -3.68
N TYR A 36 -18.21 5.48 -2.91
CA TYR A 36 -16.81 5.85 -3.10
C TYR A 36 -16.29 5.42 -4.48
N SER A 37 -15.82 6.40 -5.28
CA SER A 37 -15.39 6.20 -6.67
C SER A 37 -14.00 5.57 -6.80
N GLY A 38 -13.25 5.39 -5.71
CA GLY A 38 -11.86 4.94 -5.74
C GLY A 38 -10.83 6.06 -5.99
N TRP A 39 -11.25 7.33 -5.98
CA TRP A 39 -10.39 8.50 -6.15
C TRP A 39 -10.33 9.32 -4.86
N LEU A 40 -9.13 9.77 -4.52
CA LEU A 40 -8.82 10.52 -3.30
C LEU A 40 -8.24 11.88 -3.63
N ASP A 41 -8.49 12.88 -2.78
CA ASP A 41 -7.76 14.15 -2.89
C ASP A 41 -6.27 13.94 -2.62
N ARG A 42 -5.46 14.81 -3.22
CA ARG A 42 -4.02 14.86 -2.95
C ARG A 42 -3.73 14.97 -1.45
N ILE A 43 -2.82 14.12 -0.96
CA ILE A 43 -2.22 14.32 0.36
C ILE A 43 -1.25 15.50 0.27
N THR A 44 -1.60 16.61 0.92
CA THR A 44 -0.83 17.86 0.92
C THR A 44 -0.01 18.07 2.19
N ARG A 45 -0.26 17.27 3.23
CA ARG A 45 0.44 17.31 4.52
C ARG A 45 0.62 15.91 5.08
N MET A 46 1.81 15.64 5.59
CA MET A 46 2.17 14.42 6.31
C MET A 46 3.25 14.81 7.32
N ASP A 47 3.15 14.30 8.54
CA ASP A 47 4.13 14.62 9.58
C ASP A 47 5.51 14.07 9.18
N GLY A 48 6.56 14.86 9.39
CA GLY A 48 7.92 14.50 9.01
C GLY A 48 8.30 14.75 7.54
N LEU A 49 7.34 15.04 6.65
CA LEU A 49 7.60 15.31 5.22
C LEU A 49 7.27 16.75 4.85
N THR A 50 8.16 17.40 4.09
CA THR A 50 7.88 18.74 3.54
C THR A 50 6.99 18.65 2.29
N ALA A 51 6.40 19.77 1.88
CA ALA A 51 5.64 19.85 0.63
C ALA A 51 6.49 19.48 -0.61
N ARG A 52 7.81 19.74 -0.55
CA ARG A 52 8.75 19.35 -1.59
C ARG A 52 8.93 17.83 -1.63
N ASP A 53 9.12 17.20 -0.47
CA ASP A 53 9.25 15.74 -0.37
C ASP A 53 8.00 15.05 -0.88
N LEU A 54 6.82 15.53 -0.48
CA LEU A 54 5.55 15.04 -1.00
C LEU A 54 5.49 15.20 -2.53
N THR A 55 5.84 16.35 -3.08
CA THR A 55 5.81 16.56 -4.54
C THR A 55 6.73 15.59 -5.28
N SER A 56 7.95 15.38 -4.79
CA SER A 56 8.90 14.42 -5.36
C SER A 56 8.38 12.98 -5.24
N ALA A 57 7.85 12.58 -4.08
CA ALA A 57 7.31 11.25 -3.87
C ALA A 57 6.10 10.96 -4.79
N HIS A 58 5.14 11.89 -4.89
CA HIS A 58 4.00 11.74 -5.82
C HIS A 58 4.47 11.59 -7.26
N GLY A 59 5.40 12.44 -7.71
CA GLY A 59 5.94 12.39 -9.06
C GLY A 59 6.60 11.04 -9.36
N PHE A 60 7.38 10.53 -8.41
CA PHE A 60 8.02 9.22 -8.53
C PHE A 60 6.99 8.07 -8.58
N LEU A 61 6.04 8.04 -7.63
CA LEU A 61 5.00 7.00 -7.59
C LEU A 61 4.13 7.00 -8.87
N ILE A 62 3.88 8.17 -9.46
CA ILE A 62 3.19 8.29 -10.75
C ILE A 62 4.05 7.75 -11.89
N ALA A 63 5.32 8.14 -11.94
CA ALA A 63 6.25 7.69 -12.98
C ALA A 63 6.42 6.15 -12.98
N GLU A 64 6.45 5.54 -11.79
CA GLU A 64 6.51 4.09 -11.60
C GLU A 64 5.16 3.38 -11.79
N GLY A 65 4.08 4.11 -12.06
CA GLY A 65 2.74 3.53 -12.25
C GLY A 65 2.10 2.97 -10.98
N LEU A 66 2.65 3.29 -9.80
CA LEU A 66 2.13 2.88 -8.49
C LEU A 66 0.95 3.76 -8.06
N LEU A 67 0.92 5.01 -8.53
CA LEU A 67 -0.14 5.98 -8.28
C LEU A 67 -0.66 6.53 -9.62
N ARG A 68 -1.98 6.67 -9.73
CA ARG A 68 -2.64 7.34 -10.86
C ARG A 68 -3.11 8.71 -10.40
N PHE A 69 -3.24 9.63 -11.35
CA PHE A 69 -3.81 10.94 -11.07
C PHE A 69 -4.79 11.34 -12.18
N GLU A 70 -5.78 12.14 -11.81
CA GLU A 70 -6.66 12.83 -12.74
C GLU A 70 -6.91 14.27 -12.30
N ILE A 71 -7.30 15.11 -13.25
CA ILE A 71 -7.66 16.51 -13.00
C ILE A 71 -9.18 16.60 -13.00
N THR A 72 -9.78 16.91 -11.85
CA THR A 72 -11.23 17.02 -11.74
C THR A 72 -11.67 18.49 -11.77
N GLY A 73 -12.35 18.86 -12.86
CA GLY A 73 -13.01 20.15 -13.03
C GLY A 73 -12.10 21.38 -12.96
N ARG A 74 -12.70 22.57 -13.06
CA ARG A 74 -12.00 23.86 -12.97
C ARG A 74 -11.69 24.30 -11.52
N SER A 75 -12.22 23.59 -10.52
CA SER A 75 -12.27 24.04 -9.12
C SER A 75 -11.94 22.97 -8.06
N VAL A 76 -11.82 21.68 -8.41
CA VAL A 76 -11.73 20.56 -7.43
C VAL A 76 -10.29 20.06 -7.23
N GLY A 77 -9.39 20.28 -8.18
CA GLY A 77 -7.96 20.00 -8.03
C GLY A 77 -7.52 18.66 -8.61
N LEU A 78 -6.40 18.14 -8.11
CA LEU A 78 -5.84 16.84 -8.52
C LEU A 78 -6.38 15.73 -7.61
N GLN A 79 -6.89 14.66 -8.22
CA GLN A 79 -7.26 13.44 -7.53
C GLN A 79 -6.28 12.32 -7.86
N TYR A 80 -6.18 11.37 -6.94
CA TYR A 80 -5.20 10.30 -6.94
C TYR A 80 -5.87 8.96 -6.64
N GLN A 81 -5.35 7.89 -7.24
CA GLN A 81 -5.80 6.52 -7.00
C GLN A 81 -4.60 5.59 -6.95
N VAL A 82 -4.54 4.72 -5.93
CA VAL A 82 -3.51 3.67 -5.88
C VAL A 82 -3.80 2.62 -6.92
N SER A 83 -2.81 2.32 -7.77
CA SER A 83 -2.95 1.29 -8.79
C SER A 83 -2.91 -0.12 -8.19
N THR A 84 -3.31 -1.13 -8.96
CA THR A 84 -3.13 -2.53 -8.53
C THR A 84 -1.65 -2.85 -8.27
N LEU A 85 -0.74 -2.34 -9.09
CA LEU A 85 0.70 -2.50 -8.90
C LEU A 85 1.17 -1.87 -7.58
N GLY A 86 0.70 -0.67 -7.25
CA GLY A 86 1.00 0.00 -5.97
C GLY A 86 0.53 -0.81 -4.76
N ARG A 87 -0.67 -1.39 -4.83
CA ARG A 87 -1.20 -2.29 -3.77
C ARG A 87 -0.35 -3.54 -3.60
N ASP A 88 0.04 -4.18 -4.70
CA ASP A 88 0.81 -5.43 -4.66
C ASP A 88 2.23 -5.21 -4.16
N MET A 89 2.84 -4.05 -4.45
CA MET A 89 4.19 -3.71 -4.01
C MET A 89 4.29 -3.66 -2.47
N LEU A 90 3.34 -2.99 -1.80
CA LEU A 90 3.29 -2.93 -0.34
C LEU A 90 2.91 -4.25 0.31
N ARG A 91 2.00 -5.03 -0.30
CA ARG A 91 1.68 -6.38 0.18
C ARG A 91 2.91 -7.28 0.20
N LYS A 92 3.74 -7.22 -0.85
CA LYS A 92 4.99 -7.99 -0.89
C LYS A 92 5.99 -7.52 0.16
N ALA A 93 6.13 -6.20 0.36
CA ALA A 93 7.01 -5.65 1.38
C ALA A 93 6.63 -6.12 2.80
N ASN A 94 5.32 -6.17 3.09
CA ASN A 94 4.80 -6.64 4.38
C ASN A 94 4.90 -8.17 4.52
N ALA A 95 4.66 -8.93 3.46
CA ALA A 95 4.74 -10.40 3.49
C ALA A 95 6.16 -10.91 3.75
N THR A 96 7.20 -10.19 3.31
CA THR A 96 8.60 -10.50 3.67
C THR A 96 8.95 -10.23 5.14
N SER A 97 8.05 -9.62 5.92
CA SER A 97 8.21 -9.42 7.37
C SER A 97 7.48 -10.46 8.21
N GLU A 98 6.71 -11.36 7.58
CA GLU A 98 5.97 -12.46 8.22
C GLU A 98 6.53 -13.82 7.73
N GLU A 99 7.83 -14.05 7.94
CA GLU A 99 8.37 -15.42 8.01
C GLU A 99 8.55 -15.77 9.49
N ASP A 100 7.46 -16.15 10.15
CA ASP A 100 7.55 -16.97 11.37
C ASP A 100 6.51 -18.11 11.30
N GLU A 101 7.08 -19.30 11.18
CA GLU A 101 6.57 -20.65 11.46
C GLU A 101 5.48 -21.30 10.56
N PRO A 102 5.86 -22.29 9.72
CA PRO A 102 4.95 -23.35 9.34
C PRO A 102 4.83 -24.33 10.52
N ASP A 103 3.82 -24.15 11.39
CA ASP A 103 3.57 -25.14 12.42
C ASP A 103 3.10 -26.45 11.78
N ALA A 104 3.82 -27.48 12.19
CA ALA A 104 3.81 -28.80 11.67
C ALA A 104 2.47 -29.49 11.95
N ARG A 105 2.08 -30.30 10.98
CA ARG A 105 1.35 -31.56 11.15
C ARG A 105 1.40 -32.06 12.59
N THR A 106 0.29 -31.97 13.30
CA THR A 106 0.02 -32.90 14.40
C THR A 106 -0.87 -33.99 13.84
N ASP A 107 -0.24 -35.04 13.31
CA ASP A 107 -0.85 -36.35 13.19
C ASP A 107 -1.21 -36.79 14.62
N VAL A 108 -2.45 -36.56 15.03
CA VAL A 108 -3.00 -37.14 16.26
C VAL A 108 -3.33 -38.60 15.93
N GLU A 109 -2.37 -39.48 16.19
CA GLU A 109 -2.63 -40.90 16.45
C GLU A 109 -3.64 -40.99 17.61
N GLU A 110 -4.86 -41.43 17.32
CA GLU A 110 -5.80 -41.83 18.38
C GLU A 110 -5.33 -43.15 19.00
N PRO A 111 -5.16 -43.23 20.33
CA PRO A 111 -4.83 -44.48 21.01
C PRO A 111 -6.07 -45.38 21.15
N ASP A 112 -5.86 -46.64 20.80
CA ASP A 112 -6.68 -47.80 21.11
C ASP A 112 -7.18 -47.79 22.57
N THR A 113 -8.51 -47.76 22.75
CA THR A 113 -9.13 -48.13 24.02
C THR A 113 -10.23 -49.16 23.82
N ARG A 114 -9.93 -50.36 24.34
CA ARG A 114 -10.81 -51.49 24.61
C ARG A 114 -12.18 -51.13 25.23
N SER A 115 -13.19 -51.87 24.74
CA SER A 115 -14.28 -52.54 25.47
C SER A 115 -15.50 -51.72 25.92
N ALA A 116 -16.68 -52.05 25.38
CA ALA A 116 -17.73 -52.82 26.06
C ALA A 116 -19.08 -52.74 25.31
N ALA A 117 -19.63 -53.90 24.91
CA ALA A 117 -21.03 -54.32 25.03
C ALA A 117 -21.23 -55.67 24.34
#